data_AF-A0A0J7IPZ7-F1
#
_entry.id   AF-A0A0J7IPZ7-F1
#
_cell.length_a   1.000
_cell.length_b   1.000
_cell.length_c   1.000
_cell.angle_alpha   90.00
_cell.angle_beta   90.00
_cell.angle_gamma   90.00
#
_symmetry.space_group_name_H-M   'P 1'
#
loop_
_entity.id
_entity.type
_entity.pdbx_description
1 polymer ?
#
loop_
_entity_poly.entity_id
_entity_poly.type
_entity_poly.pdbx_seq_one_letter_code
_entity_poly.pdbx_strand_id
1 'polypeptide(L)'
;MPGRVFYIAEIDGDTGFQDVTLEILPPRQPNVILNFLRLDKEVGNFLDKEFEQNGWHIIDVSSLKDAKNKLSQYLNKSKVQNLYINAHGLLSDCYIYDDEGNGISDSTGMGINGFKSYPTSGFSAGEGGILGGNIVQYIKNKNVLSRKNIEDIEDFIEISKSVEIGKNLIIAGCFSARYDDLGIGITTLINSIDVFINKDFSSIFYTGSKGKEYIPFTNFVSYNQTSAKNSHEGWRQYQNGKIVRRLSNIKITKYGVKTL
;
A
#
# COMPACT_ATOMS: atom_id res chain seq x y z
N MET A 1 -18.55 -14.62 -17.24
CA MET A 1 -18.45 -15.23 -18.58
C MET A 1 -18.12 -14.10 -19.55
N PRO A 2 -16.99 -14.14 -20.27
CA PRO A 2 -16.72 -13.14 -21.30
C PRO A 2 -17.76 -13.28 -22.42
N GLY A 3 -18.41 -12.17 -22.78
CA GLY A 3 -19.33 -12.11 -23.92
C GLY A 3 -18.55 -12.10 -25.23
N ARG A 4 -18.98 -12.90 -26.21
CA ARG A 4 -18.47 -12.83 -27.58
C ARG A 4 -19.27 -11.76 -28.33
N VAL A 5 -18.57 -10.82 -28.96
CA VAL A 5 -19.17 -9.87 -29.92
C VAL A 5 -18.64 -10.27 -31.29
N PHE A 6 -19.54 -10.51 -32.24
CA PHE A 6 -19.20 -10.83 -33.63
C PHE A 6 -19.39 -9.57 -34.47
N TYR A 7 -18.38 -9.23 -35.28
CA TYR A 7 -18.51 -8.25 -36.35
C TYR A 7 -18.28 -8.96 -37.67
N ILE A 8 -19.17 -8.72 -38.65
CA ILE A 8 -19.03 -9.21 -40.02
C ILE A 8 -18.41 -8.06 -40.81
N ALA A 9 -17.22 -8.29 -41.37
CA ALA A 9 -16.64 -7.41 -42.37
C ALA A 9 -16.70 -8.12 -43.72
N GLU A 10 -17.45 -7.56 -44.66
CA GLU A 10 -17.35 -7.92 -46.07
C GLU A 10 -16.06 -7.30 -46.62
N ILE A 11 -15.14 -8.13 -47.10
CA ILE A 11 -13.99 -7.71 -47.89
C ILE A 11 -14.26 -8.22 -49.31
N ASP A 12 -14.19 -7.30 -50.27
CA ASP A 12 -14.46 -7.53 -51.69
C ASP A 12 -13.83 -8.84 -52.20
N GLY A 13 -14.68 -9.76 -52.67
CA GLY A 13 -14.38 -10.62 -53.81
C GLY A 13 -13.75 -11.99 -53.57
N ASP A 14 -13.54 -12.47 -52.34
CA ASP A 14 -13.03 -13.83 -52.11
C ASP A 14 -13.77 -14.49 -50.93
N THR A 15 -14.48 -15.59 -51.18
CA THR A 15 -15.42 -16.26 -50.24
C THR A 15 -14.72 -17.07 -49.13
N GLY A 16 -13.50 -16.68 -48.75
CA GLY A 16 -12.78 -17.23 -47.61
C GLY A 16 -13.21 -16.54 -46.32
N PHE A 17 -14.22 -17.09 -45.64
CA PHE A 17 -14.55 -16.68 -44.27
C PHE A 17 -13.36 -17.01 -43.35
N GLN A 18 -12.59 -15.99 -42.96
CA GLN A 18 -11.69 -16.10 -41.81
C GLN A 18 -12.46 -15.66 -40.56
N ASP A 19 -12.69 -16.59 -39.64
CA ASP A 19 -13.13 -16.27 -38.30
C ASP A 19 -12.06 -15.43 -37.59
N VAL A 20 -12.20 -14.11 -37.64
CA VAL A 20 -11.38 -13.20 -36.84
C VAL A 20 -11.88 -13.29 -35.40
N THR A 21 -11.27 -14.18 -34.63
CA THR A 21 -11.49 -14.22 -33.18
C THR A 21 -10.72 -13.06 -32.56
N LEU A 22 -11.42 -11.95 -32.30
CA LEU A 22 -10.89 -10.90 -31.43
C LEU A 22 -10.90 -11.45 -30.00
N GLU A 23 -9.73 -11.85 -29.50
CA GLU A 23 -9.56 -12.06 -28.07
C GLU A 23 -9.78 -10.71 -27.38
N ILE A 24 -10.98 -10.51 -26.83
CA ILE A 24 -11.21 -9.47 -25.83
C ILE A 24 -10.36 -9.88 -24.65
N LEU A 25 -9.15 -9.31 -24.57
CA LEU A 25 -8.30 -9.46 -23.40
C LEU A 25 -9.16 -9.09 -22.20
N PRO A 26 -9.14 -9.91 -21.12
CA PRO A 26 -9.87 -9.55 -19.92
C PRO A 26 -9.49 -8.13 -19.52
N PRO A 27 -10.47 -7.31 -19.05
CA PRO A 27 -10.17 -5.96 -18.59
C PRO A 27 -8.98 -6.04 -17.63
N ARG A 28 -7.94 -5.25 -17.90
CA ARG A 28 -6.76 -5.22 -17.04
C ARG A 28 -7.24 -4.95 -15.62
N GLN A 29 -6.97 -5.90 -14.73
CA GLN A 29 -7.26 -5.73 -13.32
C GLN A 29 -6.50 -4.47 -12.83
N PRO A 30 -7.16 -3.57 -12.09
CA PRO A 30 -6.64 -2.22 -11.88
C PRO A 30 -5.42 -2.21 -10.94
N ASN A 31 -4.51 -1.27 -11.19
CA ASN A 31 -3.54 -0.81 -10.20
C ASN A 31 -4.13 0.41 -9.50
N VAL A 32 -4.03 0.48 -8.18
CA VAL A 32 -4.65 1.56 -7.40
C VAL A 32 -3.63 2.21 -6.50
N ILE A 33 -3.69 3.54 -6.42
CA ILE A 33 -3.01 4.36 -5.41
C ILE A 33 -4.07 4.86 -4.44
N LEU A 34 -3.95 4.49 -3.16
CA LEU A 34 -4.66 5.16 -2.09
C LEU A 34 -3.80 6.33 -1.62
N ASN A 35 -4.28 7.55 -1.86
CA ASN A 35 -3.51 8.76 -1.64
C ASN A 35 -4.02 9.51 -0.40
N PHE A 36 -3.36 9.27 0.73
CA PHE A 36 -3.60 9.99 1.98
C PHE A 36 -2.95 11.38 2.02
N LEU A 37 -2.12 11.69 1.01
CA LEU A 37 -1.30 12.89 0.98
C LEU A 37 -1.91 14.04 0.17
N ARG A 38 -2.95 13.84 -0.63
CA ARG A 38 -3.51 14.92 -1.49
C ARG A 38 -3.93 16.17 -0.72
N LEU A 39 -4.43 15.99 0.51
CA LEU A 39 -4.87 17.11 1.35
C LEU A 39 -3.69 17.87 1.98
N ASP A 40 -2.50 17.27 1.95
CA ASP A 40 -1.27 17.93 2.35
C ASP A 40 -0.78 18.81 1.19
N LYS A 41 -0.58 20.10 1.46
CA LYS A 41 -0.28 21.10 0.43
C LYS A 41 1.07 20.88 -0.22
N GLU A 42 1.93 20.07 0.40
CA GLU A 42 3.33 19.92 0.02
C GLU A 42 3.61 18.58 -0.69
N VAL A 43 2.77 17.53 -0.61
CA VAL A 43 3.09 16.16 -1.08
C VAL A 43 1.90 15.47 -1.79
N GLY A 44 2.17 14.48 -2.64
CA GLY A 44 1.12 13.58 -3.16
C GLY A 44 0.22 14.13 -4.28
N ASN A 45 0.61 15.22 -4.95
CA ASN A 45 -0.10 15.79 -6.10
C ASN A 45 0.16 15.02 -7.41
N PHE A 46 -0.41 13.83 -7.57
CA PHE A 46 -0.30 13.08 -8.82
C PHE A 46 -1.03 13.76 -10.00
N LEU A 47 -0.50 13.60 -11.22
CA LEU A 47 -1.23 13.96 -12.44
C LEU A 47 -2.18 12.84 -12.86
N ASP A 48 -3.41 12.87 -12.35
CA ASP A 48 -4.39 11.79 -12.45
C ASP A 48 -4.55 11.24 -13.88
N LYS A 49 -4.68 12.12 -14.87
CA LYS A 49 -4.85 11.74 -16.28
C LYS A 49 -3.69 10.87 -16.80
N GLU A 50 -2.45 11.13 -16.40
CA GLU A 50 -1.31 10.32 -16.85
C GLU A 50 -1.31 8.94 -16.19
N PHE A 51 -1.69 8.85 -14.92
CA PHE A 51 -1.81 7.58 -14.22
C PHE A 51 -2.92 6.72 -14.84
N GLU A 52 -4.10 7.32 -15.09
CA GLU A 52 -5.23 6.62 -15.70
C GLU A 52 -4.88 6.05 -17.08
N GLN A 53 -4.22 6.86 -17.92
CA GLN A 53 -3.74 6.42 -19.24
C GLN A 53 -2.74 5.25 -19.17
N ASN A 54 -2.08 5.07 -18.03
CA ASN A 54 -1.10 4.01 -17.81
C ASN A 54 -1.60 2.88 -16.90
N GLY A 55 -2.92 2.80 -16.67
CA GLY A 55 -3.56 1.72 -15.93
C GLY A 55 -3.39 1.81 -14.42
N TRP A 56 -3.19 3.01 -13.89
CA TRP A 56 -3.22 3.32 -12.46
C TRP A 56 -4.39 4.24 -12.17
N HIS A 57 -5.15 3.94 -11.12
CA HIS A 57 -6.22 4.80 -10.65
C HIS A 57 -5.85 5.35 -9.27
N ILE A 58 -6.02 6.66 -9.08
CA ILE A 58 -5.73 7.33 -7.82
C ILE A 58 -7.04 7.58 -7.10
N ILE A 59 -7.11 7.15 -5.85
CA ILE A 59 -8.22 7.38 -4.95
C ILE A 59 -7.71 8.22 -3.79
N ASP A 60 -8.12 9.48 -3.75
CA ASP A 60 -7.80 10.39 -2.65
C ASP A 60 -8.67 10.06 -1.43
N VAL A 61 -8.02 9.93 -0.27
CA VAL A 61 -8.62 9.38 0.94
C VAL A 61 -8.20 10.17 2.18
N SER A 62 -9.10 10.32 3.15
CA SER A 62 -8.82 11.05 4.40
C SER A 62 -8.69 10.15 5.64
N SER A 63 -9.09 8.89 5.54
CA SER A 63 -9.06 7.89 6.61
C SER A 63 -9.03 6.47 6.04
N LEU A 64 -8.69 5.46 6.86
CA LEU A 64 -8.77 4.06 6.45
C LEU A 64 -10.21 3.64 6.12
N LYS A 65 -11.20 4.16 6.87
CA LYS A 65 -12.61 3.92 6.59
C LYS A 65 -13.03 4.48 5.23
N ASP A 66 -12.62 5.71 4.92
CA ASP A 66 -12.86 6.34 3.62
C ASP A 66 -12.17 5.55 2.50
N ALA A 67 -10.92 5.14 2.71
CA ALA A 67 -10.16 4.33 1.77
C ALA A 67 -10.84 2.98 1.49
N LYS A 68 -11.28 2.27 2.52
CA LYS A 68 -12.03 1.02 2.40
C LYS A 68 -13.31 1.22 1.56
N ASN A 69 -14.09 2.25 1.88
CA ASN A 69 -15.36 2.50 1.21
C ASN A 69 -15.16 2.86 -0.27
N LYS A 70 -14.26 3.82 -0.57
CA LYS A 70 -13.98 4.25 -1.95
C LYS A 70 -13.35 3.13 -2.77
N LEU A 71 -12.42 2.37 -2.20
CA LEU A 71 -11.80 1.23 -2.88
C LEU A 71 -12.84 0.14 -3.18
N SER A 72 -13.67 -0.23 -2.20
CA SER A 72 -14.75 -1.21 -2.40
C SER A 72 -15.73 -0.76 -3.48
N GLN A 73 -16.09 0.52 -3.49
CA GLN A 73 -16.97 1.09 -4.51
C GLN A 73 -16.32 1.05 -5.91
N TYR A 74 -15.06 1.44 -6.01
CA TYR A 74 -14.30 1.44 -7.26
C TYR A 74 -14.15 0.03 -7.84
N LEU A 75 -13.82 -0.96 -7.00
CA LEU A 75 -13.55 -2.31 -7.46
C LEU A 75 -14.82 -3.11 -7.81
N ASN A 76 -15.96 -2.77 -7.21
CA ASN A 76 -17.23 -3.46 -7.42
C ASN A 76 -17.08 -5.00 -7.43
N LYS A 77 -16.58 -5.56 -6.33
CA LYS A 77 -16.25 -6.99 -6.12
C LYS A 77 -15.02 -7.53 -6.89
N SER A 78 -14.35 -6.72 -7.69
CA SER A 78 -13.06 -7.08 -8.31
C SER A 78 -11.90 -6.94 -7.31
N LYS A 79 -10.71 -7.37 -7.72
CA LYS A 79 -9.47 -7.22 -6.93
C LYS A 79 -8.43 -6.41 -7.70
N VAL A 80 -7.52 -5.78 -6.98
CA VAL A 80 -6.39 -5.03 -7.58
C VAL A 80 -5.16 -5.91 -7.74
N GLN A 81 -4.36 -5.64 -8.78
CA GLN A 81 -3.04 -6.28 -8.91
C GLN A 81 -1.97 -5.56 -8.08
N ASN A 82 -2.08 -4.25 -7.94
CA ASN A 82 -1.12 -3.50 -7.16
C ASN A 82 -1.88 -2.46 -6.37
N LEU A 83 -1.73 -2.50 -5.05
CA LEU A 83 -2.26 -1.48 -4.16
C LEU A 83 -1.10 -0.70 -3.57
N TYR A 84 -0.99 0.57 -3.94
CA TYR A 84 0.03 1.48 -3.42
C TYR A 84 -0.58 2.41 -2.39
N ILE A 85 -0.07 2.38 -1.16
CA ILE A 85 -0.44 3.30 -0.09
C ILE A 85 0.55 4.47 -0.11
N ASN A 86 0.09 5.64 -0.54
CA ASN A 86 0.83 6.88 -0.46
C ASN A 86 0.45 7.62 0.82
N ALA A 87 1.38 7.68 1.77
CA ALA A 87 1.13 8.14 3.13
C ALA A 87 2.41 8.67 3.77
N HIS A 88 2.27 9.43 4.86
CA HIS A 88 3.40 9.79 5.71
C HIS A 88 3.84 8.60 6.58
N GLY A 89 5.13 8.58 6.90
CA GLY A 89 5.66 7.68 7.93
C GLY A 89 5.09 7.95 9.30
N LEU A 90 5.00 6.93 10.14
CA LEU A 90 4.64 7.07 11.55
C LEU A 90 5.66 6.33 12.41
N LEU A 91 6.18 7.01 13.44
CA LEU A 91 7.06 6.44 14.45
C LEU A 91 6.41 6.65 15.81
N SER A 92 6.43 5.63 16.65
CA SER A 92 5.83 5.68 17.98
C SER A 92 6.43 4.59 18.86
N ASP A 93 5.81 4.36 20.00
CA ASP A 93 6.14 3.32 20.95
C ASP A 93 4.89 2.50 21.26
N CYS A 94 5.07 1.20 21.45
CA CYS A 94 4.02 0.27 21.79
C CYS A 94 4.24 -0.27 23.21
N TYR A 95 3.25 -0.10 24.08
CA TYR A 95 3.28 -0.64 25.43
C TYR A 95 3.29 -2.18 25.40
N ILE A 96 3.98 -2.76 26.38
CA ILE A 96 4.02 -4.20 26.60
C ILE A 96 3.05 -4.55 27.73
N TYR A 97 2.17 -5.50 27.45
CA TYR A 97 1.15 -5.98 28.37
C TYR A 97 1.50 -7.40 28.83
N ASP A 98 1.09 -7.75 30.05
CA ASP A 98 1.11 -9.12 30.54
C ASP A 98 -0.06 -9.95 29.97
N ASP A 99 -0.14 -11.23 30.38
CA ASP A 99 -1.18 -12.16 29.92
C ASP A 99 -2.60 -11.76 30.34
N GLU A 100 -2.72 -10.94 31.38
CA GLU A 100 -3.99 -10.39 31.88
C GLU A 100 -4.39 -9.09 31.17
N GLY A 101 -3.49 -8.53 30.35
CA GLY A 101 -3.69 -7.28 29.62
C GLY A 101 -3.32 -6.03 30.42
N ASN A 102 -2.63 -6.18 31.55
CA ASN A 102 -2.13 -5.04 32.32
C ASN A 102 -0.78 -4.58 31.76
N GLY A 103 -0.56 -3.26 31.73
CA GLY A 103 0.73 -2.71 31.33
C GLY A 103 1.84 -3.13 32.30
N ILE A 104 2.95 -3.64 31.78
CA ILE A 104 4.09 -4.06 32.61
C ILE A 104 4.86 -2.81 33.06
N SER A 105 5.00 -2.61 34.37
CA SER A 105 5.74 -1.47 34.92
C SER A 105 7.24 -1.52 34.55
N ASP A 106 7.83 -0.35 34.38
CA ASP A 106 9.28 -0.21 34.20
C ASP A 106 9.91 0.67 35.29
N SER A 107 10.65 0.02 36.19
CA SER A 107 11.41 0.69 37.25
C SER A 107 12.77 1.23 36.79
N THR A 108 13.20 0.94 35.55
CA THR A 108 14.53 1.33 35.04
C THR A 108 14.57 2.73 34.45
N GLY A 109 13.40 3.36 34.25
CA GLY A 109 13.27 4.70 33.65
C GLY A 109 13.46 4.73 32.13
N MET A 110 13.55 3.57 31.46
CA MET A 110 13.67 3.46 30.00
C MET A 110 12.32 3.40 29.29
N GLY A 111 11.26 3.07 30.03
CA GLY A 111 9.89 3.00 29.59
C GLY A 111 9.21 4.36 29.50
N ILE A 112 8.00 4.36 28.95
CA ILE A 112 7.20 5.55 28.74
C ILE A 112 6.13 5.61 29.81
N ASN A 113 6.01 6.74 30.50
CA ASN A 113 5.04 6.95 31.58
C ASN A 113 5.08 5.86 32.67
N GLY A 114 6.27 5.29 32.94
CA GLY A 114 6.46 4.25 33.96
C GLY A 114 6.12 2.83 33.51
N PHE A 115 5.85 2.60 32.22
CA PHE A 115 5.55 1.28 31.65
C PHE A 115 6.55 0.88 30.59
N LYS A 116 6.82 -0.42 30.48
CA LYS A 116 7.64 -0.98 29.41
C LYS A 116 6.98 -0.72 28.06
N SER A 117 7.79 -0.23 27.13
CA SER A 117 7.43 -0.05 25.74
C SER A 117 8.56 -0.50 24.84
N TYR A 118 8.25 -0.74 23.56
CA TYR A 118 9.24 -0.91 22.51
C TYR A 118 8.91 0.01 21.35
N PRO A 119 9.93 0.51 20.62
CA PRO A 119 9.68 1.41 19.52
C PRO A 119 9.02 0.65 18.35
N THR A 120 8.10 1.33 17.67
CA THR A 120 7.32 0.79 16.56
C THR A 120 7.21 1.79 15.41
N SER A 121 6.91 1.28 14.23
CA SER A 121 6.80 2.06 13.00
C SER A 121 5.54 1.72 12.21
N GLY A 122 5.14 2.64 11.35
CA GLY A 122 3.85 2.60 10.70
C GLY A 122 3.68 3.60 9.58
N PHE A 123 2.43 3.82 9.18
CA PHE A 123 2.06 4.92 8.29
C PHE A 123 0.84 5.68 8.84
N SER A 124 0.81 6.98 8.57
CA SER A 124 -0.34 7.84 8.86
C SER A 124 -1.40 7.69 7.78
N ALA A 125 -2.65 7.62 8.20
CA ALA A 125 -3.81 7.48 7.32
C ALA A 125 -4.78 8.64 7.51
N GLY A 126 -4.28 9.87 7.68
CA GLY A 126 -5.08 11.07 7.95
C GLY A 126 -5.57 11.10 9.40
N GLU A 127 -6.86 10.86 9.64
CA GLU A 127 -7.48 10.84 10.99
C GLU A 127 -7.11 9.60 11.84
N GLY A 128 -6.01 8.92 11.50
CA GLY A 128 -5.56 7.70 12.16
C GLY A 128 -4.24 7.21 11.59
N GLY A 129 -3.89 5.97 11.90
CA GLY A 129 -2.66 5.37 11.39
C GLY A 129 -2.54 3.91 11.78
N ILE A 130 -1.67 3.21 11.07
CA ILE A 130 -1.35 1.82 11.35
C ILE A 130 0.07 1.76 11.87
N LEU A 131 0.22 1.36 13.14
CA LEU A 131 1.50 1.02 13.76
C LEU A 131 1.66 -0.49 13.79
N GLY A 132 2.86 -0.98 13.46
CA GLY A 132 3.16 -2.41 13.50
C GLY A 132 2.97 -3.03 14.89
N GLY A 133 3.32 -2.29 15.95
CA GLY A 133 3.14 -2.72 17.32
C GLY A 133 1.66 -2.90 17.68
N ASN A 134 0.78 -2.05 17.16
CA ASN A 134 -0.66 -2.23 17.34
C ASN A 134 -1.16 -3.48 16.61
N ILE A 135 -0.64 -3.80 15.41
CA ILE A 135 -0.97 -5.06 14.74
C ILE A 135 -0.48 -6.28 15.54
N VAL A 136 0.74 -6.21 16.09
CA VAL A 136 1.27 -7.28 16.94
C VAL A 136 0.38 -7.50 18.17
N GLN A 137 -0.07 -6.42 18.81
CA GLN A 137 -1.02 -6.53 19.93
C GLN A 137 -2.40 -7.04 19.49
N TYR A 138 -2.89 -6.64 18.31
CA TYR A 138 -4.14 -7.15 17.76
C TYR A 138 -4.11 -8.68 17.60
N ILE A 139 -2.99 -9.22 17.11
CA ILE A 139 -2.79 -10.67 16.95
C ILE A 139 -2.71 -11.39 18.30
N LYS A 140 -2.03 -10.80 19.29
CA LYS A 140 -1.81 -11.41 20.61
C LYS A 140 -3.02 -11.29 21.54
N ASN A 141 -3.50 -10.08 21.76
CA ASN A 141 -4.63 -9.76 22.63
C ASN A 141 -5.24 -8.41 22.21
N LYS A 142 -6.22 -8.44 21.28
CA LYS A 142 -6.86 -7.22 20.78
C LYS A 142 -7.55 -6.38 21.87
N ASN A 143 -7.88 -6.94 23.03
CA ASN A 143 -8.64 -6.23 24.07
C ASN A 143 -7.82 -5.13 24.77
N VAL A 144 -6.49 -5.14 24.63
CA VAL A 144 -5.61 -4.08 25.18
C VAL A 144 -5.58 -2.83 24.28
N LEU A 145 -6.11 -2.94 23.05
CA LEU A 145 -6.16 -1.84 22.10
C LEU A 145 -7.40 -0.98 22.32
N SER A 146 -7.27 0.32 22.03
CA SER A 146 -8.42 1.19 21.93
C SER A 146 -9.35 0.72 20.80
N ARG A 147 -10.64 1.01 20.94
CA ARG A 147 -11.64 0.72 19.91
C ARG A 147 -11.24 1.28 18.54
N LYS A 148 -10.70 2.50 18.50
CA LYS A 148 -10.25 3.14 17.25
C LYS A 148 -9.08 2.38 16.60
N ASN A 149 -8.12 1.90 17.39
CA ASN A 149 -7.00 1.11 16.85
C ASN A 149 -7.49 -0.22 16.26
N ILE A 150 -8.47 -0.86 16.90
CA ILE A 150 -9.11 -2.08 16.39
C ILE A 150 -9.80 -1.79 15.05
N GLU A 151 -10.63 -0.74 14.99
CA GLU A 151 -11.35 -0.34 13.79
C GLU A 151 -10.39 0.00 12.63
N ASP A 152 -9.31 0.74 12.89
CA ASP A 152 -8.28 1.06 11.90
C ASP A 152 -7.59 -0.19 11.36
N ILE A 153 -7.22 -1.13 12.23
CA ILE A 153 -6.58 -2.40 11.82
C ILE A 153 -7.54 -3.24 10.97
N GLU A 154 -8.81 -3.35 11.38
CA GLU A 154 -9.82 -4.11 10.64
C GLU A 154 -10.07 -3.49 9.25
N ASP A 155 -10.16 -2.16 9.17
CA ASP A 155 -10.27 -1.46 7.88
C ASP A 155 -9.04 -1.70 6.99
N PHE A 156 -7.83 -1.67 7.57
CA PHE A 156 -6.61 -1.93 6.82
C PHE A 156 -6.50 -3.40 6.35
N ILE A 157 -6.98 -4.35 7.15
CA ILE A 157 -7.07 -5.76 6.75
C ILE A 157 -7.99 -5.92 5.53
N GLU A 158 -9.18 -5.30 5.56
CA GLU A 158 -10.14 -5.39 4.45
C GLU A 158 -9.63 -4.70 3.18
N ILE A 159 -8.98 -3.55 3.31
CA ILE A 159 -8.26 -2.90 2.21
C ILE A 159 -7.22 -3.86 1.62
N SER A 160 -6.42 -4.50 2.46
CA SER A 160 -5.34 -5.39 2.01
C SER A 160 -5.87 -6.68 1.36
N LYS A 161 -7.03 -7.21 1.78
CA LYS A 161 -7.71 -8.35 1.15
C LYS A 161 -8.25 -8.07 -0.25
N SER A 162 -8.39 -6.79 -0.63
CA SER A 162 -8.78 -6.39 -1.99
C SER A 162 -7.67 -6.65 -3.01
N VAL A 163 -6.44 -6.93 -2.56
CA VAL A 163 -5.33 -7.34 -3.42
C VAL A 163 -5.52 -8.79 -3.87
N GLU A 164 -5.29 -9.05 -5.14
CA GLU A 164 -5.35 -10.38 -5.74
C GLU A 164 -4.24 -11.29 -5.17
N ILE A 165 -4.51 -12.59 -5.11
CA ILE A 165 -3.56 -13.58 -4.58
C ILE A 165 -2.30 -13.59 -5.44
N GLY A 166 -1.13 -13.59 -4.79
CA GLY A 166 0.18 -13.53 -5.45
C GLY A 166 0.50 -12.17 -6.06
N LYS A 167 -0.21 -11.12 -5.65
CA LYS A 167 0.01 -9.74 -6.09
C LYS A 167 0.44 -8.84 -4.93
N ASN A 168 0.58 -7.53 -5.19
CA ASN A 168 1.42 -6.66 -4.35
C ASN A 168 0.61 -5.60 -3.57
N LEU A 169 0.88 -5.52 -2.27
CA LEU A 169 0.62 -4.35 -1.44
C LEU A 169 1.93 -3.59 -1.23
N ILE A 170 1.94 -2.29 -1.53
CA ILE A 170 3.12 -1.43 -1.44
C ILE A 170 2.81 -0.29 -0.47
N ILE A 171 3.60 -0.16 0.60
CA ILE A 171 3.43 0.89 1.60
C ILE A 171 4.63 1.84 1.52
N ALA A 172 4.38 3.03 0.97
CA ALA A 172 5.43 3.99 0.63
C ALA A 172 5.63 5.10 1.67
N GLY A 173 5.19 4.89 2.91
CA GLY A 173 5.47 5.79 4.01
C GLY A 173 6.93 5.76 4.44
N CYS A 174 7.48 6.93 4.77
CA CYS A 174 8.85 7.03 5.29
C CYS A 174 9.00 6.18 6.55
N PHE A 175 10.06 5.39 6.66
CA PHE A 175 10.33 4.58 7.86
C PHE A 175 9.22 3.61 8.30
N SER A 176 8.22 3.31 7.46
CA SER A 176 7.07 2.49 7.85
C SER A 176 7.43 1.05 8.24
N ALA A 177 8.60 0.56 7.80
CA ALA A 177 9.14 -0.73 8.19
C ALA A 177 10.38 -0.66 9.09
N ARG A 178 10.67 0.48 9.74
CA ARG A 178 11.90 0.67 10.56
C ARG A 178 12.16 -0.49 11.52
N TYR A 179 11.12 -1.01 12.16
CA TYR A 179 11.20 -2.11 13.13
C TYR A 179 10.63 -3.45 12.61
N ASP A 180 10.29 -3.54 11.32
CA ASP A 180 9.78 -4.72 10.62
C ASP A 180 8.45 -5.31 11.13
N ASP A 181 7.94 -4.84 12.27
CA ASP A 181 6.71 -5.25 12.94
C ASP A 181 5.44 -5.05 12.10
N LEU A 182 5.34 -3.96 11.34
CA LEU A 182 4.22 -3.71 10.41
C LEU A 182 4.11 -4.82 9.36
N GLY A 183 5.21 -5.11 8.67
CA GLY A 183 5.25 -6.10 7.59
C GLY A 183 5.04 -7.52 8.07
N ILE A 184 5.68 -7.88 9.19
CA ILE A 184 5.48 -9.18 9.84
C ILE A 184 4.02 -9.32 10.30
N GLY A 185 3.48 -8.32 10.99
CA GLY A 185 2.11 -8.32 11.49
C GLY A 185 1.08 -8.48 10.38
N ILE A 186 1.11 -7.62 9.36
CA ILE A 186 0.10 -7.66 8.30
C ILE A 186 0.16 -8.95 7.48
N THR A 187 1.36 -9.48 7.20
CA THR A 187 1.49 -10.74 6.44
C THR A 187 1.22 -12.00 7.27
N THR A 188 1.15 -11.87 8.59
CA THR A 188 0.60 -12.92 9.47
C THR A 188 -0.92 -12.99 9.34
N LEU A 189 -1.58 -11.84 9.23
CA LEU A 189 -3.03 -11.74 9.05
C LEU A 189 -3.46 -12.02 7.59
N ILE A 190 -2.60 -11.72 6.61
CA ILE A 190 -2.90 -11.83 5.18
C ILE A 190 -1.72 -12.49 4.46
N ASN A 191 -1.80 -13.81 4.33
CA ASN A 191 -0.72 -14.67 3.82
C ASN A 191 -0.69 -14.79 2.29
N SER A 192 -1.67 -14.23 1.58
CA SER A 192 -1.88 -14.50 0.16
C SER A 192 -1.23 -13.48 -0.78
N ILE A 193 -0.52 -12.48 -0.28
CA ILE A 193 0.02 -11.35 -1.06
C ILE A 193 1.47 -11.06 -0.69
N ASP A 194 2.19 -10.42 -1.60
CA ASP A 194 3.49 -9.83 -1.32
C ASP A 194 3.31 -8.42 -0.74
N VAL A 195 4.01 -8.13 0.36
CA VAL A 195 3.96 -6.81 0.99
C VAL A 195 5.33 -6.15 0.92
N PHE A 196 5.41 -5.01 0.25
CA PHE A 196 6.61 -4.19 0.14
C PHE A 196 6.46 -2.95 1.02
N ILE A 197 7.40 -2.71 1.93
CA ILE A 197 7.35 -1.56 2.83
C ILE A 197 8.71 -0.87 2.85
N ASN A 198 8.68 0.45 2.81
CA ASN A 198 9.87 1.28 2.86
C ASN A 198 10.43 1.39 4.29
N LYS A 199 11.74 1.21 4.46
CA LYS A 199 12.46 1.45 5.73
C LYS A 199 13.13 2.82 5.79
N ASP A 200 13.22 3.51 4.67
CA ASP A 200 13.92 4.79 4.55
C ASP A 200 12.94 5.93 4.23
N PHE A 201 13.47 7.09 3.86
CA PHE A 201 12.69 8.17 3.26
C PHE A 201 12.15 7.75 1.90
N SER A 202 10.85 7.92 1.72
CA SER A 202 10.22 7.80 0.40
C SER A 202 10.58 9.02 -0.44
N SER A 203 10.74 8.83 -1.75
CA SER A 203 10.96 9.92 -2.69
C SER A 203 10.04 9.78 -3.87
N ILE A 204 8.86 10.34 -3.71
CA ILE A 204 7.98 10.61 -4.84
C ILE A 204 8.33 12.02 -5.32
N PHE A 205 9.17 12.11 -6.35
CA PHE A 205 9.77 13.37 -6.77
C PHE A 205 8.80 14.27 -7.53
N TYR A 206 8.83 15.56 -7.18
CA TYR A 206 8.11 16.65 -7.84
C TYR A 206 8.80 17.10 -9.13
N THR A 207 8.02 17.41 -10.16
CA THR A 207 8.50 18.26 -11.27
C THR A 207 7.40 19.22 -11.65
N GLY A 208 7.59 20.51 -11.32
CA GLY A 208 6.70 21.58 -11.75
C GLY A 208 7.46 22.68 -12.46
N SER A 209 7.13 22.96 -13.72
CA SER A 209 7.48 24.22 -14.37
C SER A 209 6.44 25.28 -13.98
N LYS A 210 6.86 26.36 -13.34
CA LYS A 210 6.02 27.54 -12.97
C LYS A 210 5.01 27.31 -11.82
N GLY A 211 5.47 26.76 -10.69
CA GLY A 211 4.75 26.88 -9.40
C GLY A 211 3.51 25.99 -9.21
N LYS A 212 3.28 24.99 -10.07
CA LYS A 212 2.34 23.88 -9.78
C LYS A 212 3.13 22.61 -9.56
N GLU A 213 3.08 22.11 -8.33
CA GLU A 213 3.81 20.94 -7.87
C GLU A 213 3.00 19.68 -8.17
N TYR A 214 3.49 18.85 -9.09
CA TYR A 214 2.84 17.58 -9.42
C TYR A 214 3.85 16.46 -9.68
N ILE A 215 3.36 15.22 -9.59
CA ILE A 215 4.09 13.98 -9.84
C ILE A 215 3.54 13.37 -11.14
N PRO A 216 4.28 13.46 -12.27
CA PRO A 216 3.91 12.77 -13.50
C PRO A 216 4.13 11.26 -13.39
N PHE A 217 3.43 10.49 -14.20
CA PHE A 217 3.53 9.02 -14.18
C PHE A 217 4.95 8.55 -14.52
N THR A 218 5.61 9.22 -15.46
CA THR A 218 6.99 8.92 -15.87
C THR A 218 7.97 9.00 -14.70
N ASN A 219 7.81 9.98 -13.81
CA ASN A 219 8.65 10.07 -12.62
C ASN A 219 8.34 8.94 -11.64
N PHE A 220 7.06 8.66 -11.41
CA PHE A 220 6.64 7.60 -10.51
C PHE A 220 7.23 6.24 -10.90
N VAL A 221 7.33 5.92 -12.19
CA VAL A 221 7.85 4.62 -12.65
C VAL A 221 9.36 4.57 -12.94
N SER A 222 9.98 5.72 -13.22
CA SER A 222 11.37 5.77 -13.66
C SER A 222 12.36 5.90 -12.50
N TYR A 223 11.92 6.46 -11.37
CA TYR A 223 12.80 6.75 -10.24
C TYR A 223 12.73 5.71 -9.13
N ASN A 224 13.83 5.69 -8.40
CA ASN A 224 13.95 5.06 -7.09
C ASN A 224 12.88 5.64 -6.16
N GLN A 225 12.09 4.76 -5.54
CA GLN A 225 11.07 5.15 -4.57
C GLN A 225 11.67 5.49 -3.20
N THR A 226 12.96 5.23 -3.01
CA THR A 226 13.76 5.70 -1.87
C THR A 226 14.64 6.87 -2.26
N SER A 227 14.76 7.86 -1.36
CA SER A 227 15.66 9.00 -1.53
C SER A 227 17.11 8.56 -1.70
N ALA A 228 17.76 8.98 -2.79
CA ALA A 228 19.19 8.67 -3.01
C ALA A 228 20.10 9.23 -1.90
N LYS A 229 19.71 10.34 -1.27
CA LYS A 229 20.50 10.98 -0.19
C LYS A 229 20.31 10.30 1.17
N ASN A 230 19.17 9.64 1.37
CA ASN A 230 18.79 9.05 2.65
C ASN A 230 18.45 7.55 2.51
N SER A 231 18.99 6.86 1.50
CA SER A 231 18.82 5.42 1.32
C SER A 231 19.87 4.67 2.13
N HIS A 232 19.47 4.08 3.26
CA HIS A 232 20.34 3.28 4.11
C HIS A 232 19.87 1.83 4.19
N GLU A 233 18.57 1.60 4.40
CA GLU A 233 18.01 0.26 4.58
C GLU A 233 17.12 -0.22 3.43
N GLY A 234 16.69 0.70 2.55
CA GLY A 234 15.86 0.47 1.37
C GLY A 234 14.46 -0.03 1.71
N TRP A 235 14.07 -1.11 1.02
CA TRP A 235 12.76 -1.74 1.13
C TRP A 235 12.87 -3.14 1.75
N ARG A 236 11.74 -3.60 2.28
CA ARG A 236 11.56 -4.98 2.74
C ARG A 236 10.39 -5.59 2.01
N GLN A 237 10.56 -6.82 1.56
CA GLN A 237 9.46 -7.67 1.12
C GLN A 237 9.13 -8.64 2.25
N TYR A 238 7.86 -8.71 2.60
CA TYR A 238 7.32 -9.62 3.60
C TYR A 238 6.35 -10.59 2.96
N GLN A 239 6.32 -11.81 3.48
CA GLN A 239 5.36 -12.83 3.13
C GLN A 239 5.23 -13.80 4.30
N ASN A 240 4.02 -14.23 4.65
CA ASN A 240 3.78 -15.23 5.69
C ASN A 240 4.46 -14.92 7.04
N GLY A 241 4.38 -13.68 7.51
CA GLY A 241 4.93 -13.28 8.82
C GLY A 241 6.45 -13.19 8.87
N LYS A 242 7.15 -13.17 7.73
CA LYS A 242 8.61 -13.10 7.67
C LYS A 242 9.10 -12.14 6.60
N ILE A 243 10.29 -11.59 6.82
CA ILE A 243 11.06 -10.88 5.80
C ILE A 243 11.56 -11.93 4.79
N VAL A 244 11.18 -11.81 3.53
CA VAL A 244 11.66 -12.70 2.46
C VAL A 244 12.79 -12.08 1.64
N ARG A 245 12.81 -10.75 1.51
CA ARG A 245 13.89 -10.03 0.81
C ARG A 245 14.18 -8.67 1.45
N ARG A 246 15.46 -8.29 1.42
CA ARG A 246 15.95 -6.93 1.66
C ARG A 246 16.34 -6.34 0.31
N LEU A 247 15.80 -5.18 -0.02
CA LEU A 247 15.92 -4.58 -1.33
C LEU A 247 16.52 -3.20 -1.22
N SER A 248 17.44 -2.86 -2.11
CA SER A 248 17.98 -1.49 -2.17
C SER A 248 16.93 -0.49 -2.62
N ASN A 249 16.05 -0.93 -3.53
CA ASN A 249 14.93 -0.15 -4.04
C ASN A 249 13.85 -1.01 -4.69
N ILE A 250 12.75 -0.36 -5.06
CA ILE A 250 11.76 -0.87 -6.00
C ILE A 250 11.50 0.14 -7.11
N LYS A 251 11.09 -0.35 -8.28
CA LYS A 251 10.49 0.46 -9.35
C LYS A 251 9.04 0.05 -9.52
N ILE A 252 8.15 1.03 -9.49
CA ILE A 252 6.75 0.79 -9.82
C ILE A 252 6.61 0.83 -11.35
N THR A 253 5.77 -0.02 -11.92
CA THR A 253 5.52 -0.07 -13.36
C THR A 253 4.02 -0.24 -13.61
N LYS A 254 3.60 -0.13 -14.88
CA LYS A 254 2.23 -0.48 -15.29
C LYS A 254 1.84 -1.95 -15.05
N TYR A 255 2.82 -2.82 -14.79
CA TYR A 255 2.63 -4.25 -14.55
C TYR A 255 2.86 -4.66 -13.08
N GLY A 256 3.22 -3.72 -12.21
CA GLY A 256 3.52 -3.95 -10.80
C GLY A 256 4.94 -3.60 -10.41
N VAL A 257 5.48 -4.29 -9.41
CA VAL A 257 6.75 -3.95 -8.76
C VAL A 257 7.92 -4.69 -9.43
N LYS A 258 8.96 -3.95 -9.81
CA LYS A 258 10.27 -4.49 -10.18
C LYS A 258 11.27 -4.21 -9.06
N THR A 259 11.80 -5.25 -8.44
CA THR A 259 12.83 -5.14 -7.39
C THR A 259 14.20 -4.84 -8.00
N LEU A 260 15.03 -4.04 -7.33
CA LEU A 260 16.41 -3.71 -7.71
C LEU A 260 17.45 -4.30 -6.75
#